data_AF-A0A1J7JV50-F1
#
_entry.id   AF-A0A1J7JV50-F1
#
_cell.length_a   1.000
_cell.length_b   1.000
_cell.length_c   1.000
_cell.angle_alpha   90.00
_cell.angle_beta   90.00
_cell.angle_gamma   90.00
#
_symmetry.space_group_name_H-M   'P 1'
#
loop_
_entity.id
_entity.type
_entity.pdbx_description
1 polymer ?
#
loop_
_entity_poly.entity_id
_entity_poly.type
_entity_poly.pdbx_seq_one_letter_code
_entity_poly.pdbx_strand_id
1 'polypeptide(L)' 'TNIKAIIAYIGKYAAKIETKLGLFAEITREILPNINNVSPLFSFATKLINKLLSKRNYST' A
#
# COMPACT_ATOMS: atom_id res chain seq x y z
N THR A 1 -13.14 16.32 -24.73
CA THR A 1 -12.92 15.40 -23.59
C THR A 1 -13.68 14.11 -23.81
N ASN A 2 -13.00 12.97 -23.99
CA ASN A 2 -13.66 11.70 -24.30
C ASN A 2 -13.96 10.92 -23.01
N ILE A 3 -15.24 10.83 -22.65
CA ILE A 3 -15.72 10.19 -21.41
C ILE A 3 -15.24 8.72 -21.31
N LYS A 4 -15.13 7.99 -22.43
CA LYS A 4 -14.62 6.61 -22.43
C LYS A 4 -13.16 6.52 -22.01
N ALA A 5 -12.34 7.49 -22.43
CA ALA A 5 -10.93 7.54 -22.05
C ALA A 5 -10.77 7.83 -20.55
N ILE A 6 -11.63 8.69 -19.99
CA ILE A 6 -11.65 8.99 -18.55
C ILE A 6 -12.08 7.76 -17.75
N ILE A 7 -13.15 7.06 -18.17
CA ILE A 7 -13.61 5.84 -17.50
C ILE A 7 -12.55 4.74 -17.55
N ALA A 8 -11.90 4.55 -18.70
CA ALA A 8 -10.80 3.58 -18.83
C ALA A 8 -9.59 3.96 -17.95
N TYR A 9 -9.29 5.25 -17.84
CA TYR A 9 -8.26 5.76 -16.94
C TYR A 9 -8.61 5.47 -15.48
N ILE A 10 -9.82 5.79 -15.04
CA ILE A 10 -10.29 5.49 -13.68
C ILE A 10 -10.23 3.98 -13.40
N GLY A 11 -10.71 3.14 -14.33
CA GLY A 11 -10.66 1.68 -14.22
C GLY A 11 -9.24 1.13 -14.10
N LYS A 12 -8.28 1.65 -14.88
CA LYS A 12 -6.87 1.28 -14.80
C LYS A 12 -6.27 1.55 -13.41
N TYR A 13 -6.59 2.70 -12.82
CA TYR A 13 -6.10 3.04 -11.48
C TYR A 13 -6.83 2.28 -10.38
N ALA A 14 -8.15 2.07 -10.51
CA ALA A 14 -8.93 1.25 -9.60
C ALA A 14 -8.41 -0.20 -9.54
N ALA A 15 -8.19 -0.83 -10.70
CA ALA A 15 -7.63 -2.18 -10.78
C ALA A 15 -6.20 -2.26 -10.20
N LYS A 16 -5.38 -1.23 -10.44
CA LYS A 16 -4.04 -1.12 -9.82
C LYS A 16 -4.12 -0.97 -8.30
N ILE A 17 -5.18 -0.35 -7.78
CA ILE A 17 -5.44 -0.21 -6.35
C ILE A 17 -5.94 -1.52 -5.75
N GLU A 18 -6.79 -2.29 -6.45
CA GLU A 18 -7.24 -3.62 -6.00
C GLU A 18 -6.07 -4.59 -5.79
N THR A 19 -5.14 -4.67 -6.74
CA THR A 19 -3.93 -5.50 -6.57
C THR A 19 -3.07 -5.00 -5.40
N LYS A 20 -3.05 -3.69 -5.15
CA LYS A 20 -2.30 -3.07 -4.04
C LYS A 20 -3.01 -3.14 -2.70
N LEU A 21 -4.34 -3.30 -2.68
CA LEU A 21 -5.15 -3.44 -1.47
C LEU A 21 -4.84 -4.76 -0.77
N GLY A 22 -4.70 -5.85 -1.52
CA GLY A 22 -4.24 -7.14 -0.98
C GLY A 22 -2.84 -7.03 -0.36
N LEU A 23 -1.90 -6.44 -1.09
CA LEU A 23 -0.54 -6.16 -0.62
C LEU A 23 -0.51 -5.27 0.62
N PHE A 24 -1.36 -4.24 0.67
CA PHE A 24 -1.47 -3.33 1.81
C PHE A 24 -2.06 -4.03 3.04
N ALA A 25 -3.10 -4.85 2.87
CA ALA A 25 -3.70 -5.62 3.96
C ALA A 25 -2.72 -6.64 4.55
N GLU A 26 -1.92 -7.31 3.69
CA GLU A 26 -0.87 -8.24 4.10
C GLU A 26 0.24 -7.51 4.87
N ILE A 27 0.78 -6.42 4.32
CA ILE A 27 1.81 -5.61 4.99
C ILE A 27 1.29 -5.06 6.32
N THR A 28 0.03 -4.61 6.36
CA THR A 28 -0.61 -4.11 7.59
C THR A 28 -0.70 -5.21 8.64
N ARG A 29 -1.09 -6.44 8.27
CA ARG A 29 -1.11 -7.60 9.18
C ARG A 29 0.25 -7.93 9.77
N GLU A 30 1.33 -7.77 9.01
CA GLU A 30 2.70 -8.04 9.51
C GLU A 30 3.23 -6.94 10.46
N ILE A 31 2.86 -5.68 10.22
CA ILE A 31 3.34 -4.56 11.04
C ILE A 31 2.50 -4.35 12.30
N LEU A 32 1.20 -4.67 12.28
CA LEU A 32 0.24 -4.41 13.37
C LEU A 32 0.69 -4.95 14.74
N PRO A 33 1.23 -6.17 14.87
CA PRO A 33 1.68 -6.71 16.16
C PRO A 33 2.89 -5.96 16.74
N ASN A 34 3.60 -5.20 15.92
CA ASN A 34 4.88 -4.60 16.25
C ASN A 34 4.79 -3.07 16.44
N ILE A 35 3.59 -2.50 16.47
CA ILE A 35 3.36 -1.06 16.64
C ILE A 35 3.63 -0.67 18.10
N ASN A 36 4.35 0.43 18.30
CA ASN A 36 4.56 1.01 19.63
C ASN A 36 3.29 1.72 20.13
N ASN A 37 2.84 1.40 21.35
CA ASN A 37 1.67 2.01 21.98
C ASN A 37 1.87 3.48 22.38
N VAL A 38 3.11 3.95 22.53
CA VAL A 38 3.40 5.35 22.90
C VAL A 38 3.24 6.30 21.70
N SER A 39 3.56 5.84 20.49
CA SER A 39 3.46 6.63 19.26
C SER A 39 2.96 5.78 18.07
N PRO A 40 1.71 5.29 18.14
CA PRO A 40 1.21 4.26 17.24
C PRO A 40 1.21 4.68 15.76
N LEU A 41 0.84 5.93 15.47
CA LEU A 41 0.83 6.46 14.09
C LEU A 41 2.25 6.57 13.50
N PHE A 42 3.21 7.06 14.29
CA PHE A 42 4.60 7.19 13.85
C PHE A 42 5.24 5.81 13.65
N SER A 43 5.05 4.90 14.61
CA SER A 43 5.55 3.53 14.54
C SER A 43 4.98 2.77 13.35
N PHE A 44 3.68 2.91 13.09
CA PHE A 44 3.02 2.37 11.91
C PHE A 44 3.63 2.91 10.62
N ALA A 45 3.75 4.23 10.48
CA ALA A 45 4.29 4.87 9.28
C ALA A 45 5.73 4.41 8.99
N THR A 46 6.61 4.41 10.00
CA THR A 46 7.99 3.94 9.85
C THR A 46 8.06 2.47 9.43
N LYS A 47 7.28 1.59 10.07
CA LYS A 47 7.28 0.15 9.76
C LYS A 47 6.68 -0.15 8.38
N LEU A 48 5.64 0.58 7.99
CA LEU A 48 5.03 0.49 6.67
C LEU A 48 6.02 0.90 5.57
N ILE A 49 6.69 2.06 5.73
CA ILE A 49 7.69 2.55 4.77
C ILE A 49 8.85 1.56 4.65
N ASN A 50 9.37 1.08 5.78
CA ASN A 50 10.46 0.11 5.77
C ASN A 50 10.06 -1.18 5.04
N LYS A 51 8.85 -1.71 5.27
CA LYS A 51 8.37 -2.92 4.60
C LYS A 51 8.16 -2.71 3.10
N LEU A 52 7.65 -1.54 2.69
CA LEU A 52 7.49 -1.17 1.28
C LEU A 52 8.85 -1.07 0.55
N LEU A 53 9.85 -0.48 1.20
CA LEU A 53 11.21 -0.40 0.65
C LEU A 53 11.85 -1.79 0.53
N SER A 54 11.70 -2.65 1.54
CA SER A 54 12.18 -4.04 1.47
C SER A 54 11.52 -4.84 0.33
N LYS A 55 10.19 -4.74 0.16
CA LYS A 55 9.49 -5.41 -0.96
C LYS A 55 9.88 -4.82 -2.32
N ARG A 56 10.22 -3.54 -2.41
CA ARG A 56 10.73 -2.90 -3.64
C ARG A 56 12.11 -3.43 -4.04
N ASN A 57 13.02 -3.62 -3.08
CA ASN A 57 14.38 -4.10 -3.33
C ASN A 57 14.44 -5.59 -3.71
N TYR A 58 13.39 -6.37 -3.41
CA TYR A 58 13.28 -7.78 -3.78
C TYR A 58 12.80 -8.00 -5.23
N SER A 59 12.39 -6.94 -5.94
CA SER A 59 11.82 -7.01 -7.28
C SER A 59 12.87 -6.87 -8.40
N THR A 60 14.15 -7.11 -8.11
CA THR A 60 15.26 -7.18 -9.10
C THR A 60 15.68 -8.62 -9.26
#